data_AF-A0A4Q5QLC3-F1
#
_entry.id   AF-A0A4Q5QLC3-F1
#
_cell.length_a   1.000
_cell.length_b   1.000
_cell.length_c   1.000
_cell.angle_alpha   90.00
_cell.angle_beta   90.00
_cell.angle_gamma   90.00
#
_symmetry.space_group_name_H-M   'P 1'
#
loop_
_entity.id
_entity.type
_entity.pdbx_description
1 polymer ?
#
loop_
_entity_poly.entity_id
_entity_poly.type
_entity_poly.pdbx_seq_one_letter_code
_entity_poly.pdbx_strand_id
1 'polypeptide(L)'
;GLGNYWWGNDLTVTTGDLTGHWHHVAASYDGSTRILYLDGAEVGRDAPSLHAVPTADNLRLGLTGNSEYFSGSLDEVRVWSLARTPAQVQADMRAVPALPQTGLVAYFNLDQGTPGGNNSGQATVYDLASGVAGTLINVALSGSTSNWVESYAMVVPTTTATTSRTATSFMANWTAPAVGTVDNYVVEASTSSDFSTLVGGTPSTAPATNHLQTITGLTPSTTYYYRVRADKASVAGQGAYSNVSTVATPSDISTLNNLALSAGAIAPAFDAGTTGYTFTLPTGVNSTTVTPTAGGPNETIRVNGVVLASGKPSPILILNDATNLITVEVTAEDGTTKTTYTVTVTNNCPLQAVAKNVNVTLGADGKATVRY
;
A
#
# COMPACT_ATOMS: atom_id res chain seq x y z
N GLY A 1 26.94 9.84 1.80
CA GLY A 1 26.80 9.65 0.34
C GLY A 1 27.55 8.39 -0.06
N LEU A 2 27.26 7.86 -1.24
CA LEU A 2 27.97 6.71 -1.83
C LEU A 2 28.87 7.20 -2.96
N GLY A 3 30.06 6.62 -3.08
CA GLY A 3 31.04 6.97 -4.13
C GLY A 3 31.57 5.73 -4.84
N ASN A 4 31.59 5.78 -6.17
CA ASN A 4 32.30 4.83 -7.02
C ASN A 4 33.57 5.51 -7.55
N TYR A 5 34.70 5.23 -6.91
CA TYR A 5 35.96 5.95 -7.11
C TYR A 5 36.74 5.44 -8.32
N TRP A 6 36.93 6.29 -9.33
CA TRP A 6 37.61 5.99 -10.60
C TRP A 6 38.69 7.05 -10.90
N TRP A 7 39.55 7.33 -9.92
CA TRP A 7 40.75 8.18 -10.05
C TRP A 7 40.51 9.49 -10.84
N GLY A 8 39.48 10.24 -10.46
CA GLY A 8 39.12 11.51 -11.08
C GLY A 8 37.91 11.46 -12.02
N ASN A 9 37.31 10.28 -12.21
CA ASN A 9 36.01 10.09 -12.86
C ASN A 9 34.99 9.48 -11.89
N ASP A 10 34.96 9.98 -10.65
CA ASP A 10 34.16 9.40 -9.59
C ASP A 10 32.67 9.67 -9.81
N LEU A 11 31.83 8.65 -9.58
CA LEU A 11 30.39 8.86 -9.46
C LEU A 11 30.03 8.91 -7.98
N THR A 12 29.68 10.10 -7.50
CA THR A 12 29.27 10.31 -6.12
C THR A 12 27.80 10.69 -6.06
N VAL A 13 27.05 10.04 -5.18
CA VAL A 13 25.63 10.31 -4.93
C VAL A 13 25.41 10.70 -3.48
N THR A 14 24.65 11.77 -3.27
CA THR A 14 24.20 12.16 -1.93
C THR A 14 23.10 11.21 -1.49
N THR A 15 23.23 10.69 -0.29
CA THR A 15 22.25 9.80 0.36
C THR A 15 21.84 10.40 1.70
N GLY A 16 20.77 9.87 2.29
CA GLY A 16 20.49 10.08 3.71
C GLY A 16 21.54 9.44 4.62
N ASP A 17 21.28 9.47 5.92
CA ASP A 17 22.03 8.73 6.93
C ASP A 17 21.83 7.22 6.71
N LEU A 18 22.93 6.48 6.58
CA LEU A 18 22.96 5.03 6.37
C LEU A 18 23.48 4.28 7.60
N THR A 19 23.66 4.97 8.73
CA THR A 19 24.23 4.38 9.94
C THR A 19 23.18 3.55 10.70
N GLY A 20 23.65 2.50 11.38
CA GLY A 20 22.83 1.68 12.29
C GLY A 20 21.99 0.58 11.63
N HIS A 21 21.99 0.47 10.29
CA HIS A 21 21.21 -0.54 9.57
C HIS A 21 22.01 -1.18 8.42
N TRP A 22 21.63 -2.39 8.03
CA TRP A 22 22.14 -3.03 6.83
C TRP A 22 21.54 -2.36 5.59
N HIS A 23 22.40 -2.05 4.62
CA HIS A 23 22.02 -1.54 3.32
C HIS A 23 22.65 -2.39 2.22
N HIS A 24 21.91 -2.62 1.14
CA HIS A 24 22.48 -3.23 -0.05
C HIS A 24 23.03 -2.13 -0.97
N VAL A 25 24.32 -2.21 -1.29
CA VAL A 25 24.97 -1.29 -2.23
C VAL A 25 25.50 -2.10 -3.41
N ALA A 26 25.20 -1.65 -4.63
CA ALA A 26 25.75 -2.23 -5.84
C ALA A 26 26.23 -1.19 -6.83
N ALA A 27 27.25 -1.56 -7.60
CA ALA A 27 27.72 -0.84 -8.76
C ALA A 27 27.70 -1.78 -9.97
N SER A 28 27.22 -1.27 -11.10
CA SER A 28 27.20 -2.02 -12.37
C SER A 28 27.82 -1.17 -13.47
N TYR A 29 28.59 -1.79 -14.36
CA TYR A 29 29.17 -1.13 -15.54
C TYR A 29 29.11 -2.08 -16.74
N ASP A 30 28.42 -1.67 -17.81
CA ASP A 30 28.21 -2.49 -19.01
C ASP A 30 29.23 -2.23 -20.14
N GLY A 31 30.30 -1.48 -19.83
CA GLY A 31 31.27 -1.00 -20.81
C GLY A 31 30.94 0.38 -21.38
N SER A 32 29.75 0.92 -21.10
CA SER A 32 29.30 2.25 -21.52
C SER A 32 28.71 3.04 -20.36
N THR A 33 27.75 2.47 -19.65
CA THR A 33 26.99 3.10 -18.58
C THR A 33 27.35 2.49 -17.24
N ARG A 34 27.68 3.34 -16.28
CA ARG A 34 27.87 2.99 -14.87
C ARG A 34 26.63 3.39 -14.08
N ILE A 35 26.19 2.51 -13.19
CA ILE A 35 25.00 2.72 -12.35
C ILE A 35 25.34 2.36 -10.90
N LEU A 36 24.91 3.21 -9.96
CA LEU A 36 24.92 2.97 -8.53
C LEU A 36 23.52 2.66 -8.02
N TYR A 37 23.43 1.66 -7.14
CA TYR A 37 22.21 1.23 -6.49
C TYR A 37 22.35 1.27 -4.97
N LEU A 38 21.31 1.73 -4.29
CA LEU A 38 21.13 1.64 -2.84
C LEU A 38 19.78 0.97 -2.58
N ASP A 39 19.78 -0.09 -1.78
CA ASP A 39 18.60 -0.89 -1.42
C ASP A 39 17.77 -1.32 -2.64
N GLY A 40 18.48 -1.62 -3.74
CA GLY A 40 17.90 -2.07 -5.02
C GLY A 40 17.34 -0.96 -5.90
N ALA A 41 17.33 0.29 -5.45
CA ALA A 41 16.94 1.45 -6.25
C ALA A 41 18.17 2.08 -6.92
N GLU A 42 18.04 2.49 -8.18
CA GLU A 42 19.06 3.30 -8.85
C GLU A 42 19.14 4.68 -8.16
N VAL A 43 20.34 5.06 -7.72
CA VAL A 43 20.61 6.34 -7.04
C VAL A 43 21.55 7.26 -7.82
N GLY A 44 22.22 6.73 -8.84
CA GLY A 44 23.04 7.53 -9.73
C GLY A 44 23.47 6.75 -10.97
N ARG A 45 23.70 7.49 -12.06
CA ARG A 45 24.16 6.92 -13.33
C ARG A 45 25.03 7.90 -14.08
N ASP A 46 25.98 7.39 -14.84
CA ASP A 46 26.77 8.17 -15.79
C ASP A 46 27.31 7.30 -16.93
N ALA A 47 27.97 7.97 -17.90
CA ALA A 47 28.62 7.32 -19.04
C ALA A 47 30.10 7.78 -19.07
N PRO A 48 30.96 7.18 -18.24
CA PRO A 48 32.35 7.61 -18.12
C PRO A 48 33.09 7.40 -19.45
N SER A 49 33.81 8.42 -19.89
CA SER A 49 34.60 8.38 -21.14
C SER A 49 35.92 7.61 -21.01
N LEU A 50 36.34 7.31 -19.77
CA LEU A 50 37.54 6.54 -19.43
C LEU A 50 37.22 5.60 -18.26
N HIS A 51 37.60 4.33 -18.40
CA HIS A 51 37.63 3.34 -17.33
C HIS A 51 39.04 2.75 -17.26
N ALA A 52 39.96 3.47 -16.63
CA ALA A 52 41.30 2.96 -16.43
C ALA A 52 41.30 2.05 -15.20
N VAL A 53 41.43 0.75 -15.40
CA VAL A 53 41.89 -0.20 -14.37
C VAL A 53 43.37 -0.48 -14.68
N PRO A 54 44.30 0.41 -14.28
CA PRO A 54 45.69 0.36 -14.73
C PRO A 54 46.48 -0.80 -14.12
N THR A 55 45.99 -1.39 -13.02
CA THR A 55 46.63 -2.48 -12.29
C THR A 55 45.63 -3.56 -11.94
N ALA A 56 46.08 -4.81 -11.96
CA ALA A 56 45.36 -5.94 -11.40
C ALA A 56 45.99 -6.26 -10.04
N ASP A 57 45.51 -5.60 -8.99
CA ASP A 57 45.86 -5.90 -7.61
C ASP A 57 44.83 -6.86 -6.98
N ASN A 58 45.19 -7.49 -5.85
CA ASN A 58 44.26 -8.32 -5.11
C ASN A 58 43.03 -7.50 -4.65
N LEU A 59 41.84 -8.08 -4.79
CA LEU A 59 40.61 -7.52 -4.23
C LEU A 59 40.76 -7.36 -2.71
N ARG A 60 40.48 -6.15 -2.20
CA ARG A 60 40.46 -5.85 -0.77
C ARG A 60 39.04 -5.53 -0.34
N LEU A 61 38.64 -6.07 0.80
CA LEU A 61 37.34 -5.81 1.42
C LEU A 61 37.57 -5.04 2.73
N GLY A 62 36.86 -3.92 2.91
CA GLY A 62 36.95 -3.10 4.12
C GLY A 62 38.15 -2.16 4.20
N LEU A 63 38.99 -2.09 3.15
CA LEU A 63 40.06 -1.10 3.03
C LEU A 63 40.39 -0.75 1.57
N THR A 64 40.91 0.45 1.34
CA THR A 64 41.49 0.84 0.03
C THR A 64 42.99 0.48 -0.06
N GLY A 65 43.64 0.92 -1.13
CA GLY A 65 45.09 0.74 -1.36
C GLY A 65 45.98 1.30 -0.24
N ASN A 66 45.55 2.38 0.44
CA ASN A 66 46.41 3.30 1.20
C ASN A 66 45.89 3.69 2.61
N SER A 67 45.38 2.74 3.41
CA SER A 67 44.99 2.93 4.83
C SER A 67 43.65 3.65 5.10
N GLU A 68 42.75 3.71 4.13
CA GLU A 68 41.36 4.13 4.40
C GLU A 68 40.54 2.89 4.78
N TYR A 69 40.05 2.86 6.01
CA TYR A 69 39.31 1.72 6.56
C TYR A 69 37.81 1.97 6.50
N PHE A 70 37.07 0.95 6.09
CA PHE A 70 35.62 0.96 6.21
C PHE A 70 35.22 0.79 7.67
N SER A 71 34.42 1.73 8.18
CA SER A 71 33.88 1.69 9.52
C SER A 71 32.45 1.14 9.48
N GLY A 72 32.32 -0.18 9.41
CA GLY A 72 31.03 -0.86 9.39
C GLY A 72 31.19 -2.37 9.24
N SER A 73 30.06 -3.04 9.05
CA SER A 73 30.01 -4.48 8.77
C SER A 73 29.81 -4.72 7.27
N LEU A 74 30.43 -5.78 6.76
CA LEU A 74 30.22 -6.27 5.40
C LEU A 74 29.57 -7.64 5.47
N ASP A 75 28.74 -7.93 4.49
CA ASP A 75 28.10 -9.22 4.29
C ASP A 75 27.79 -9.41 2.80
N GLU A 76 27.65 -10.66 2.36
CA GLU A 76 27.17 -11.02 1.02
C GLU A 76 27.91 -10.32 -0.14
N VAL A 77 29.23 -10.17 -0.03
CA VAL A 77 30.04 -9.46 -1.03
C VAL A 77 30.18 -10.30 -2.30
N ARG A 78 29.74 -9.76 -3.43
CA ARG A 78 29.72 -10.46 -4.73
C ARG A 78 30.39 -9.63 -5.82
N VAL A 79 31.16 -10.29 -6.69
CA VAL A 79 31.77 -9.68 -7.89
C VAL A 79 31.32 -10.47 -9.12
N TRP A 80 30.84 -9.76 -10.14
CA TRP A 80 30.35 -10.34 -11.38
C TRP A 80 31.20 -9.90 -12.57
N SER A 81 31.39 -10.78 -13.55
CA SER A 81 31.99 -10.44 -14.85
C SER A 81 30.98 -9.86 -15.84
N LEU A 82 29.71 -9.75 -15.44
CA LEU A 82 28.60 -9.22 -16.24
C LEU A 82 27.95 -8.06 -15.48
N ALA A 83 27.61 -7.01 -16.21
CA ALA A 83 26.80 -5.92 -15.67
C ALA A 83 25.44 -6.46 -15.21
N ARG A 84 25.11 -6.24 -13.93
CA ARG A 84 23.79 -6.60 -13.38
C ARG A 84 22.76 -5.57 -13.81
N THR A 85 21.60 -6.04 -14.26
CA THR A 85 20.44 -5.19 -14.55
C THR A 85 19.75 -4.74 -13.26
N PRO A 86 18.94 -3.67 -13.26
CA PRO A 86 18.19 -3.25 -12.07
C PRO A 86 17.32 -4.38 -11.47
N ALA A 87 16.66 -5.18 -12.32
CA ALA A 87 15.84 -6.30 -11.87
C ALA A 87 16.68 -7.42 -11.24
N GLN A 88 17.86 -7.70 -11.80
CA GLN A 88 18.80 -8.67 -11.21
C GLN A 88 19.32 -8.18 -9.86
N VAL A 89 19.70 -6.90 -9.75
CA VAL A 89 20.14 -6.31 -8.47
C VAL A 89 19.04 -6.43 -7.40
N GLN A 90 17.79 -6.11 -7.73
CA GLN A 90 16.66 -6.23 -6.80
C GLN A 90 16.35 -7.66 -6.38
N ALA A 91 16.51 -8.63 -7.29
CA ALA A 91 16.32 -10.04 -6.96
C ALA A 91 17.48 -10.58 -6.10
N ASP A 92 18.71 -10.32 -6.52
CA ASP A 92 19.93 -10.86 -5.91
C ASP A 92 20.13 -10.30 -4.49
N MET A 93 19.78 -9.03 -4.21
CA MET A 93 19.97 -8.44 -2.88
C MET A 93 19.16 -9.15 -1.77
N ARG A 94 18.18 -9.99 -2.14
CA ARG A 94 17.31 -10.73 -1.22
C ARG A 94 17.47 -12.25 -1.34
N ALA A 95 18.45 -12.72 -2.11
CA ALA A 95 18.60 -14.13 -2.43
C ALA A 95 20.06 -14.58 -2.32
N VAL A 96 20.24 -15.80 -1.81
CA VAL A 96 21.53 -16.49 -1.84
C VAL A 96 21.75 -17.04 -3.26
N PRO A 97 22.88 -16.74 -3.92
CA PRO A 97 23.16 -17.26 -5.26
C PRO A 97 23.35 -18.78 -5.23
N ALA A 98 22.74 -19.49 -6.18
CA ALA A 98 22.95 -20.92 -6.35
C ALA A 98 24.28 -21.18 -7.08
N LEU A 99 25.17 -21.97 -6.49
CA LEU A 99 26.51 -22.22 -7.03
C LEU A 99 26.61 -23.56 -7.79
N PRO A 100 27.35 -23.63 -8.92
CA PRO A 100 28.05 -22.52 -9.57
C PRO A 100 27.07 -21.60 -10.32
N GLN A 101 27.33 -20.28 -10.29
CA GLN A 101 26.53 -19.30 -11.02
C GLN A 101 27.33 -18.67 -12.15
N THR A 102 26.77 -18.67 -13.36
CA THR A 102 27.41 -18.07 -14.54
C THR A 102 27.69 -16.59 -14.32
N GLY A 103 28.94 -16.18 -14.54
CA GLY A 103 29.39 -14.80 -14.41
C GLY A 103 29.67 -14.33 -12.99
N LEU A 104 29.44 -15.15 -11.96
CA LEU A 104 29.87 -14.86 -10.59
C LEU A 104 31.35 -15.18 -10.48
N VAL A 105 32.17 -14.16 -10.20
CA VAL A 105 33.64 -14.25 -10.14
C VAL A 105 34.12 -14.47 -8.72
N ALA A 106 33.51 -13.77 -7.76
CA ALA A 106 33.82 -13.92 -6.34
C ALA A 106 32.55 -13.79 -5.50
N TYR A 107 32.45 -14.58 -4.44
CA TYR A 107 31.37 -14.51 -3.45
C TYR A 107 31.88 -14.79 -2.04
N PHE A 108 31.92 -13.74 -1.22
CA PHE A 108 32.23 -13.81 0.20
C PHE A 108 30.93 -13.56 0.98
N ASN A 109 30.27 -14.63 1.39
CA ASN A 109 29.08 -14.57 2.24
C ASN A 109 29.38 -14.21 3.70
N LEU A 110 30.66 -14.19 4.08
CA LEU A 110 31.12 -13.81 5.41
C LEU A 110 30.42 -14.52 6.59
N ASP A 111 29.97 -15.78 6.39
CA ASP A 111 29.31 -16.61 7.42
C ASP A 111 30.17 -17.82 7.87
N GLN A 112 31.49 -17.75 7.68
CA GLN A 112 32.36 -18.93 7.82
C GLN A 112 32.83 -19.20 9.26
N GLY A 113 32.35 -18.43 10.23
CA GLY A 113 32.65 -18.63 11.65
C GLY A 113 31.46 -18.33 12.54
N THR A 114 31.69 -18.25 13.84
CA THR A 114 30.61 -18.02 14.82
C THR A 114 30.44 -16.53 15.09
N PRO A 115 29.26 -15.94 14.86
CA PRO A 115 29.00 -14.52 15.14
C PRO A 115 29.37 -14.12 16.58
N GLY A 116 30.23 -13.10 16.72
CA GLY A 116 30.71 -12.61 18.03
C GLY A 116 31.51 -13.62 18.88
N GLY A 117 31.75 -14.83 18.36
CA GLY A 117 32.41 -15.92 19.07
C GLY A 117 33.94 -15.84 19.07
N ASN A 118 34.59 -16.92 19.52
CA ASN A 118 36.03 -17.09 19.39
C ASN A 118 36.36 -17.77 18.05
N ASN A 119 36.92 -17.00 17.13
CA ASN A 119 37.31 -17.41 15.78
C ASN A 119 38.83 -17.29 15.57
N SER A 120 39.65 -17.21 16.63
CA SER A 120 41.10 -16.96 16.53
C SER A 120 41.88 -18.03 15.75
N GLY A 121 41.29 -19.20 15.49
CA GLY A 121 41.86 -20.24 14.62
C GLY A 121 41.62 -20.03 13.12
N GLN A 122 40.83 -19.02 12.74
CA GLN A 122 40.39 -18.78 11.38
C GLN A 122 41.16 -17.60 10.77
N ALA A 123 42.26 -17.88 10.08
CA ALA A 123 43.06 -16.85 9.41
C ALA A 123 42.60 -16.54 7.96
N THR A 124 41.60 -17.28 7.46
CA THR A 124 41.19 -17.23 6.06
C THR A 124 39.68 -17.14 5.93
N VAL A 125 39.26 -16.51 4.83
CA VAL A 125 37.89 -16.53 4.32
C VAL A 125 37.93 -17.11 2.91
N TYR A 126 37.00 -17.99 2.58
CA TYR A 126 36.92 -18.60 1.27
C TYR A 126 35.97 -17.83 0.35
N ASP A 127 36.42 -17.59 -0.88
CA ASP A 127 35.54 -17.24 -1.98
C ASP A 127 34.71 -18.48 -2.35
N LEU A 128 33.40 -18.43 -2.14
CA LEU A 128 32.50 -19.54 -2.42
C LEU A 128 32.32 -19.79 -3.93
N ALA A 129 32.59 -18.80 -4.79
CA ALA A 129 32.46 -18.95 -6.24
C ALA A 129 33.65 -19.70 -6.84
N SER A 130 34.88 -19.43 -6.38
CA SER A 130 36.11 -19.98 -6.95
C SER A 130 36.85 -20.99 -6.04
N GLY A 131 36.53 -21.02 -4.74
CA GLY A 131 37.24 -21.79 -3.72
C GLY A 131 38.57 -21.19 -3.27
N VAL A 132 38.97 -20.02 -3.78
CA VAL A 132 40.23 -19.36 -3.42
C VAL A 132 40.15 -18.78 -2.00
N ALA A 133 41.20 -18.97 -1.22
CA ALA A 133 41.31 -18.41 0.12
C ALA A 133 41.80 -16.95 0.09
N GLY A 134 41.05 -16.07 0.75
CA GLY A 134 41.47 -14.71 1.14
C GLY A 134 42.10 -14.72 2.53
N THR A 135 43.03 -13.79 2.76
CA THR A 135 43.69 -13.59 4.05
C THR A 135 42.95 -12.54 4.88
N LEU A 136 42.66 -12.86 6.14
CA LEU A 136 42.14 -11.88 7.09
C LEU A 136 43.30 -11.06 7.66
N ILE A 137 43.22 -9.74 7.55
CA ILE A 137 44.26 -8.81 7.99
C ILE A 137 43.65 -7.85 9.01
N ASN A 138 44.28 -7.73 10.19
CA ASN A 138 43.83 -6.85 11.28
C ASN A 138 42.39 -7.12 11.79
N VAL A 139 41.90 -8.35 11.64
CA VAL A 139 40.62 -8.79 12.21
C VAL A 139 40.87 -9.38 13.60
N ALA A 140 40.14 -8.91 14.61
CA ALA A 140 40.35 -9.33 16.00
C ALA A 140 39.93 -10.80 16.24
N LEU A 141 38.96 -11.31 15.48
CA LEU A 141 38.46 -12.69 15.50
C LEU A 141 37.93 -13.17 16.85
N SER A 142 37.83 -12.29 17.83
CA SER A 142 37.32 -12.56 19.16
C SER A 142 36.68 -11.29 19.72
N GLY A 143 35.60 -11.45 20.48
CA GLY A 143 34.82 -10.32 20.98
C GLY A 143 34.06 -9.58 19.87
N SER A 144 33.70 -8.32 20.13
CA SER A 144 32.78 -7.53 19.30
C SER A 144 33.44 -6.42 18.47
N THR A 145 34.77 -6.28 18.49
CA THR A 145 35.46 -5.19 17.80
C THR A 145 35.53 -5.40 16.27
N SER A 146 36.02 -6.57 15.84
CA SER A 146 36.08 -6.96 14.42
C SER A 146 36.06 -8.49 14.36
N ASN A 147 34.90 -9.04 13.98
CA ASN A 147 34.60 -10.46 14.04
C ASN A 147 33.49 -10.79 13.03
N TRP A 148 33.17 -12.08 12.87
CA TRP A 148 31.94 -12.47 12.18
C TRP A 148 30.73 -11.86 12.89
N VAL A 149 29.77 -11.39 12.10
CA VAL A 149 28.54 -10.78 12.60
C VAL A 149 27.35 -11.52 11.99
N GLU A 150 26.27 -11.63 12.75
CA GLU A 150 25.02 -12.09 12.17
C GLU A 150 24.43 -10.96 11.33
N SER A 151 24.09 -11.26 10.09
CA SER A 151 23.46 -10.33 9.18
C SER A 151 21.98 -10.65 9.00
N TYR A 152 21.16 -9.60 9.08
CA TYR A 152 19.73 -9.64 8.77
C TYR A 152 19.39 -8.84 7.52
N ALA A 153 20.40 -8.59 6.67
CA ALA A 153 20.27 -7.81 5.44
C ALA A 153 19.36 -8.49 4.40
N MET A 154 19.47 -9.82 4.23
CA MET A 154 18.68 -10.59 3.26
C MET A 154 17.35 -11.12 3.81
N VAL A 155 17.13 -11.04 5.13
CA VAL A 155 15.93 -11.56 5.80
C VAL A 155 14.81 -10.53 5.68
N VAL A 156 14.22 -10.42 4.48
CA VAL A 156 13.29 -9.34 4.17
C VAL A 156 11.91 -9.85 3.76
N PRO A 157 10.84 -9.48 4.47
CA PRO A 157 9.49 -9.81 4.07
C PRO A 157 9.09 -9.02 2.82
N THR A 158 8.06 -9.51 2.11
CA THR A 158 7.50 -8.80 0.94
C THR A 158 6.08 -8.37 1.24
N THR A 159 5.77 -7.08 1.11
CA THR A 159 4.40 -6.61 1.32
C THR A 159 3.49 -7.05 0.17
N THR A 160 2.24 -7.31 0.50
CA THR A 160 1.20 -7.71 -0.47
C THR A 160 0.03 -6.73 -0.42
N ALA A 161 -1.00 -6.97 -1.23
CA ALA A 161 -2.17 -6.10 -1.29
C ALA A 161 -2.84 -5.99 0.09
N THR A 162 -3.21 -4.78 0.49
CA THR A 162 -3.96 -4.56 1.72
C THR A 162 -5.38 -5.09 1.60
N THR A 163 -5.96 -5.48 2.72
CA THR A 163 -7.33 -6.02 2.80
C THR A 163 -8.11 -5.33 3.92
N SER A 164 -9.42 -5.61 4.03
CA SER A 164 -10.27 -5.11 5.12
C SER A 164 -10.16 -3.59 5.33
N ARG A 165 -10.16 -2.83 4.23
CA ARG A 165 -10.07 -1.37 4.24
C ARG A 165 -11.38 -0.77 4.74
N THR A 166 -11.29 0.13 5.71
CA THR A 166 -12.38 0.96 6.21
C THR A 166 -11.92 2.42 6.19
N ALA A 167 -12.83 3.37 6.42
CA ALA A 167 -12.47 4.78 6.46
C ALA A 167 -11.38 5.13 7.49
N THR A 168 -11.18 4.29 8.52
CA THR A 168 -10.24 4.56 9.62
C THR A 168 -9.24 3.42 9.88
N SER A 169 -9.20 2.41 9.02
CA SER A 169 -8.28 1.27 9.17
C SER A 169 -8.00 0.54 7.85
N PHE A 170 -6.90 -0.21 7.83
CA PHE A 170 -6.65 -1.25 6.83
C PHE A 170 -5.87 -2.40 7.47
N MET A 171 -5.93 -3.58 6.85
CA MET A 171 -5.07 -4.71 7.19
C MET A 171 -3.85 -4.73 6.28
N ALA A 172 -2.68 -4.48 6.87
CA ALA A 172 -1.38 -4.68 6.23
C ALA A 172 -1.12 -6.18 6.09
N ASN A 173 -0.60 -6.62 4.95
CA ASN A 173 -0.33 -8.04 4.66
C ASN A 173 1.07 -8.19 4.06
N TRP A 174 1.77 -9.27 4.39
CA TRP A 174 3.08 -9.60 3.83
C TRP A 174 3.29 -11.10 3.70
N THR A 175 4.37 -11.49 3.04
CA THR A 175 4.88 -12.86 3.04
C THR A 175 6.17 -12.94 3.85
N ALA A 176 6.43 -14.11 4.43
CA ALA A 176 7.69 -14.37 5.12
C ALA A 176 8.91 -14.18 4.18
N PRO A 177 10.08 -13.82 4.73
CA PRO A 177 11.34 -13.90 4.01
C PRO A 177 11.60 -15.30 3.44
N ALA A 178 12.28 -15.38 2.30
CA ALA A 178 12.67 -16.65 1.69
C ALA A 178 13.83 -17.36 2.44
N VAL A 179 14.60 -16.59 3.20
CA VAL A 179 15.78 -17.05 3.96
C VAL A 179 15.77 -16.45 5.36
N GLY A 180 16.50 -17.10 6.28
CA GLY A 180 16.62 -16.67 7.66
C GLY A 180 15.45 -17.11 8.55
N THR A 181 15.66 -17.00 9.86
CA THR A 181 14.63 -17.22 10.87
C THR A 181 13.98 -15.88 11.21
N VAL A 182 12.76 -15.83 11.72
CA VAL A 182 12.16 -14.58 12.19
C VAL A 182 11.61 -14.84 13.58
N ASP A 183 11.89 -13.94 14.53
CA ASP A 183 11.27 -13.99 15.86
C ASP A 183 10.00 -13.14 15.87
N ASN A 184 10.07 -11.95 15.26
CA ASN A 184 8.95 -11.06 15.07
C ASN A 184 9.10 -10.19 13.82
N TYR A 185 7.99 -9.61 13.37
CA TYR A 185 7.96 -8.54 12.40
C TYR A 185 7.72 -7.20 13.09
N VAL A 186 8.32 -6.15 12.55
CA VAL A 186 8.01 -4.77 12.93
C VAL A 186 7.35 -4.09 11.74
N VAL A 187 6.14 -3.58 11.96
CA VAL A 187 5.30 -2.92 10.96
C VAL A 187 5.24 -1.43 11.25
N GLU A 188 5.64 -0.63 10.29
CA GLU A 188 5.54 0.83 10.32
C GLU A 188 4.51 1.30 9.31
N ALA A 189 3.66 2.25 9.72
CA ALA A 189 2.77 2.97 8.82
C ALA A 189 3.04 4.48 8.95
N SER A 190 2.88 5.22 7.87
CA SER A 190 3.19 6.65 7.82
C SER A 190 2.26 7.38 6.86
N THR A 191 2.01 8.67 7.12
CA THR A 191 1.39 9.59 6.15
C THR A 191 2.40 10.10 5.12
N SER A 192 3.69 9.86 5.33
CA SER A 192 4.79 10.29 4.46
C SER A 192 5.50 9.08 3.85
N SER A 193 5.81 9.13 2.57
CA SER A 193 6.49 8.04 1.85
C SER A 193 7.91 7.77 2.34
N ASP A 194 8.53 8.73 3.00
CA ASP A 194 9.84 8.65 3.62
C ASP A 194 9.80 8.19 5.09
N PHE A 195 8.60 7.88 5.62
CA PHE A 195 8.36 7.47 6.99
C PHE A 195 8.74 8.52 8.05
N SER A 196 8.82 9.81 7.66
CA SER A 196 9.09 10.94 8.58
C SER A 196 7.96 11.23 9.57
N THR A 197 6.73 10.77 9.27
CA THR A 197 5.53 11.01 10.09
C THR A 197 4.78 9.71 10.34
N LEU A 198 5.16 8.98 11.39
CA LEU A 198 4.56 7.68 11.70
C LEU A 198 3.11 7.81 12.18
N VAL A 199 2.29 6.83 11.81
CA VAL A 199 0.93 6.66 12.34
C VAL A 199 1.02 6.19 13.78
N GLY A 200 0.22 6.80 14.66
CA GLY A 200 0.14 6.43 16.07
C GLY A 200 -0.18 4.93 16.25
N GLY A 201 0.55 4.27 17.15
CA GLY A 201 0.48 2.82 17.32
C GLY A 201 1.45 2.04 16.42
N THR A 202 2.20 2.72 15.55
CA THR A 202 3.35 2.14 14.83
C THR A 202 4.66 2.87 15.21
N PRO A 203 5.84 2.20 15.21
CA PRO A 203 6.08 0.81 14.85
C PRO A 203 5.35 -0.17 15.78
N SER A 204 4.78 -1.23 15.21
CA SER A 204 4.06 -2.28 15.95
C SER A 204 4.69 -3.64 15.70
N THR A 205 4.57 -4.55 16.66
CA THR A 205 5.19 -5.88 16.57
C THR A 205 4.14 -6.95 16.27
N ALA A 206 4.42 -7.81 15.29
CA ALA A 206 3.67 -9.02 15.02
C ALA A 206 4.56 -10.26 15.24
N PRO A 207 4.05 -11.36 15.81
CA PRO A 207 4.85 -12.58 15.98
C PRO A 207 5.20 -13.20 14.62
N ALA A 208 6.28 -13.98 14.54
CA ALA A 208 6.74 -14.60 13.29
C ALA A 208 5.70 -15.46 12.55
N THR A 209 4.72 -16.02 13.27
CA THR A 209 3.63 -16.82 12.69
C THR A 209 2.53 -15.97 12.05
N ASN A 210 2.50 -14.67 12.34
CA ASN A 210 1.48 -13.76 11.86
C ASN A 210 2.02 -12.89 10.73
N HIS A 211 1.29 -12.85 9.62
CA HIS A 211 1.67 -12.14 8.39
C HIS A 211 0.70 -11.02 8.03
N LEU A 212 -0.06 -10.56 9.02
CA LEU A 212 -1.02 -9.48 8.89
C LEU A 212 -1.03 -8.60 10.15
N GLN A 213 -1.35 -7.32 9.97
CA GLN A 213 -1.49 -6.36 11.07
C GLN A 213 -2.56 -5.33 10.70
N THR A 214 -3.56 -5.17 11.57
CA THR A 214 -4.53 -4.09 11.42
C THR A 214 -3.89 -2.78 11.87
N ILE A 215 -3.91 -1.79 11.00
CA ILE A 215 -3.53 -0.41 11.27
C ILE A 215 -4.82 0.39 11.47
N THR A 216 -4.95 1.08 12.60
CA THR A 216 -6.17 1.80 13.02
C THR A 216 -5.88 3.26 13.34
N GLY A 217 -6.92 4.06 13.62
CA GLY A 217 -6.76 5.47 13.98
C GLY A 217 -6.42 6.34 12.77
N LEU A 218 -6.80 5.89 11.58
CA LEU A 218 -6.56 6.58 10.33
C LEU A 218 -7.66 7.59 10.05
N THR A 219 -7.35 8.57 9.21
CA THR A 219 -8.31 9.55 8.70
C THR A 219 -8.92 9.05 7.39
N PRO A 220 -10.22 9.23 7.14
CA PRO A 220 -10.85 8.92 5.85
C PRO A 220 -10.20 9.67 4.68
N SER A 221 -10.36 9.13 3.47
CA SER A 221 -9.84 9.75 2.23
C SER A 221 -8.35 10.14 2.26
N THR A 222 -7.52 9.39 2.99
CA THR A 222 -6.12 9.74 3.23
C THR A 222 -5.20 8.62 2.72
N THR A 223 -4.10 9.00 2.05
CA THR A 223 -3.08 8.05 1.58
C THR A 223 -2.06 7.78 2.68
N TYR A 224 -1.77 6.50 2.90
CA TYR A 224 -0.78 6.00 3.84
C TYR A 224 0.21 5.08 3.13
N TYR A 225 1.40 5.00 3.72
CA TYR A 225 2.49 4.12 3.31
C TYR A 225 2.77 3.16 4.46
N TYR A 226 3.07 1.90 4.15
CA TYR A 226 3.53 0.96 5.17
C TYR A 226 4.68 0.10 4.67
N ARG A 227 5.52 -0.33 5.61
CA ARG A 227 6.64 -1.24 5.39
C ARG A 227 6.76 -2.19 6.57
N VAL A 228 7.37 -3.34 6.31
CA VAL A 228 7.57 -4.40 7.29
C VAL A 228 9.03 -4.80 7.27
N ARG A 229 9.64 -5.01 8.44
CA ARG A 229 10.95 -5.67 8.53
C ARG A 229 10.85 -6.91 9.41
N ALA A 230 11.66 -7.91 9.10
CA ALA A 230 11.89 -9.00 10.03
C ALA A 230 12.77 -8.50 11.18
N ASP A 231 12.66 -9.16 12.32
CA ASP A 231 13.44 -8.88 13.51
C ASP A 231 13.82 -10.23 14.15
N LYS A 232 15.03 -10.26 14.70
CA LYS A 232 15.53 -11.37 15.49
C LYS A 232 16.17 -10.82 16.75
N ALA A 233 15.95 -11.49 17.88
CA ALA A 233 16.40 -11.02 19.18
C ALA A 233 17.93 -10.80 19.26
N SER A 234 18.73 -11.60 18.53
CA SER A 234 20.19 -11.46 18.49
C SER A 234 20.70 -10.24 17.72
N VAL A 235 19.89 -9.67 16.82
CA VAL A 235 20.23 -8.52 15.96
C VAL A 235 19.04 -7.55 15.84
N ALA A 236 18.42 -7.24 16.98
CA ALA A 236 17.22 -6.42 17.04
C ALA A 236 17.41 -5.08 16.32
N GLY A 237 16.46 -4.72 15.47
CA GLY A 237 16.45 -3.47 14.70
C GLY A 237 17.28 -3.47 13.42
N GLN A 238 18.02 -4.54 13.12
CA GLN A 238 18.93 -4.57 11.97
C GLN A 238 18.31 -5.08 10.66
N GLY A 239 17.11 -5.69 10.73
CA GLY A 239 16.44 -6.23 9.55
C GLY A 239 16.08 -5.16 8.53
N ALA A 240 16.39 -5.42 7.25
CA ALA A 240 16.03 -4.53 6.17
C ALA A 240 14.51 -4.49 5.96
N TYR A 241 14.01 -3.33 5.51
CA TYR A 241 12.59 -3.15 5.23
C TYR A 241 12.19 -3.78 3.89
N SER A 242 10.96 -4.27 3.86
CA SER A 242 10.23 -4.65 2.66
C SER A 242 10.17 -3.52 1.64
N ASN A 243 9.67 -3.83 0.45
CA ASN A 243 9.10 -2.80 -0.41
C ASN A 243 8.01 -2.00 0.35
N VAL A 244 7.92 -0.70 0.05
CA VAL A 244 6.87 0.17 0.57
C VAL A 244 5.57 -0.13 -0.16
N SER A 245 4.49 -0.33 0.59
CA SER A 245 3.14 -0.47 0.04
C SER A 245 2.31 0.76 0.35
N THR A 246 1.46 1.17 -0.59
CA THR A 246 0.66 2.39 -0.53
C THR A 246 -0.81 2.02 -0.48
N VAL A 247 -1.57 2.68 0.39
CA VAL A 247 -3.01 2.44 0.57
C VAL A 247 -3.73 3.74 0.89
N ALA A 248 -4.87 3.98 0.24
CA ALA A 248 -5.78 5.06 0.63
C ALA A 248 -6.90 4.51 1.50
N THR A 249 -7.30 5.20 2.56
CA THR A 249 -8.57 4.92 3.25
C THR A 249 -9.74 5.42 2.39
N PRO A 250 -10.84 4.67 2.27
CA PRO A 250 -12.04 5.15 1.61
C PRO A 250 -12.65 6.36 2.33
N SER A 251 -13.45 7.13 1.61
CA SER A 251 -14.30 8.19 2.17
C SER A 251 -15.43 7.62 3.06
N ASP A 252 -15.76 8.33 4.13
CA ASP A 252 -16.94 8.13 4.96
C ASP A 252 -18.07 9.12 4.65
N ILE A 253 -17.95 9.92 3.59
CA ILE A 253 -18.99 10.84 3.15
C ILE A 253 -20.21 10.03 2.70
N SER A 254 -21.32 10.16 3.43
CA SER A 254 -22.61 9.57 3.07
C SER A 254 -23.70 10.61 2.85
N THR A 255 -23.35 11.89 2.72
CA THR A 255 -24.32 12.97 2.52
C THR A 255 -24.62 13.21 1.04
N LEU A 256 -25.68 13.97 0.76
CA LEU A 256 -25.97 14.55 -0.57
C LEU A 256 -25.50 16.01 -0.62
N ASN A 257 -25.08 16.46 -1.80
CA ASN A 257 -24.89 17.88 -2.13
C ASN A 257 -26.17 18.52 -2.71
N ASN A 258 -27.10 17.72 -3.21
CA ASN A 258 -28.39 18.19 -3.73
C ASN A 258 -29.44 17.08 -3.71
N LEU A 259 -30.71 17.45 -3.54
CA LEU A 259 -31.88 16.58 -3.69
C LEU A 259 -33.00 17.37 -4.39
N ALA A 260 -33.28 17.03 -5.65
CA ALA A 260 -34.31 17.71 -6.44
C ALA A 260 -35.42 16.76 -6.88
N LEU A 261 -36.66 17.25 -6.90
CA LEU A 261 -37.80 16.57 -7.52
C LEU A 261 -38.16 17.26 -8.83
N SER A 262 -38.53 16.49 -9.86
CA SER A 262 -38.95 17.07 -11.16
C SER A 262 -40.26 17.86 -11.07
N ALA A 263 -41.12 17.54 -10.09
CA ALA A 263 -42.42 18.17 -9.92
C ALA A 263 -42.37 19.48 -9.10
N GLY A 264 -41.25 19.82 -8.47
CA GLY A 264 -41.09 21.06 -7.71
C GLY A 264 -40.05 21.01 -6.59
N ALA A 265 -39.95 22.10 -5.83
CA ALA A 265 -39.00 22.25 -4.73
C ALA A 265 -39.46 21.53 -3.46
N ILE A 266 -38.52 20.90 -2.76
CA ILE A 266 -38.75 20.29 -1.44
C ILE A 266 -38.77 21.35 -0.34
N ALA A 267 -39.42 21.03 0.78
CA ALA A 267 -39.49 21.85 1.98
C ALA A 267 -39.04 21.05 3.23
N PRO A 268 -38.12 21.58 4.06
CA PRO A 268 -37.38 22.84 3.89
C PRO A 268 -36.47 22.82 2.64
N ALA A 269 -35.89 23.98 2.29
CA ALA A 269 -34.87 24.02 1.24
C ALA A 269 -33.74 23.02 1.57
N PHE A 270 -33.13 22.45 0.54
CA PHE A 270 -32.14 21.40 0.73
C PHE A 270 -30.97 21.87 1.61
N ASP A 271 -30.65 21.05 2.62
CA ASP A 271 -29.47 21.16 3.46
C ASP A 271 -28.92 19.75 3.72
N ALA A 272 -27.61 19.56 3.58
CA ALA A 272 -27.01 18.23 3.64
C ALA A 272 -27.23 17.52 4.99
N GLY A 273 -27.39 18.27 6.09
CA GLY A 273 -27.66 17.75 7.43
C GLY A 273 -29.14 17.45 7.70
N THR A 274 -30.05 17.91 6.84
CA THR A 274 -31.49 17.64 6.97
C THR A 274 -31.87 16.36 6.23
N THR A 275 -32.35 15.35 6.97
CA THR A 275 -32.71 14.03 6.42
C THR A 275 -34.21 13.86 6.15
N GLY A 276 -35.05 14.80 6.59
CA GLY A 276 -36.49 14.75 6.43
C GLY A 276 -37.01 15.94 5.62
N TYR A 277 -37.68 15.64 4.52
CA TYR A 277 -38.29 16.63 3.64
C TYR A 277 -39.74 16.30 3.36
N THR A 278 -40.47 17.34 2.99
CA THR A 278 -41.84 17.27 2.53
C THR A 278 -41.94 17.88 1.14
N PHE A 279 -42.90 17.39 0.36
CA PHE A 279 -43.25 17.97 -0.94
C PHE A 279 -44.74 17.78 -1.17
N THR A 280 -45.40 18.76 -1.76
CA THR A 280 -46.81 18.64 -2.14
C THR A 280 -46.89 18.69 -3.66
N LEU A 281 -47.48 17.66 -4.26
CA LEU A 281 -47.63 17.58 -5.71
C LEU A 281 -48.49 18.74 -6.23
N PRO A 282 -48.12 19.35 -7.38
CA PRO A 282 -49.01 20.24 -8.09
C PRO A 282 -50.31 19.53 -8.45
N THR A 283 -51.43 20.28 -8.50
CA THR A 283 -52.74 19.72 -8.84
C THR A 283 -52.72 19.02 -10.20
N GLY A 284 -53.25 17.78 -10.24
CA GLY A 284 -53.31 16.97 -11.46
C GLY A 284 -52.02 16.20 -11.80
N VAL A 285 -50.96 16.33 -10.99
CA VAL A 285 -49.73 15.55 -11.12
C VAL A 285 -49.75 14.39 -10.12
N ASN A 286 -49.47 13.17 -10.58
CA ASN A 286 -49.41 11.96 -9.75
C ASN A 286 -48.05 11.25 -9.80
N SER A 287 -47.02 11.93 -10.32
CA SER A 287 -45.70 11.35 -10.48
C SER A 287 -44.59 12.39 -10.38
N THR A 288 -43.38 11.93 -10.05
CA THR A 288 -42.15 12.73 -10.05
C THR A 288 -40.95 11.82 -10.30
N THR A 289 -39.82 12.39 -10.69
CA THR A 289 -38.50 11.76 -10.51
C THR A 289 -37.78 12.43 -9.35
N VAL A 290 -36.76 11.76 -8.80
CA VAL A 290 -35.82 12.32 -7.83
C VAL A 290 -34.43 12.33 -8.43
N THR A 291 -33.74 13.46 -8.34
CA THR A 291 -32.37 13.67 -8.83
C THR A 291 -31.47 14.01 -7.65
N PRO A 292 -30.93 13.01 -6.94
CA PRO A 292 -29.97 13.22 -5.87
C PRO A 292 -28.56 13.40 -6.43
N THR A 293 -27.74 14.23 -5.78
CA THR A 293 -26.31 14.40 -6.10
C THR A 293 -25.47 14.04 -4.89
N ALA A 294 -24.57 13.06 -5.02
CA ALA A 294 -23.70 12.58 -3.96
C ALA A 294 -22.81 13.69 -3.38
N GLY A 295 -22.47 13.54 -2.10
CA GLY A 295 -21.53 14.38 -1.37
C GLY A 295 -20.09 14.30 -1.89
N GLY A 296 -19.69 13.14 -2.40
CA GLY A 296 -18.36 12.88 -2.94
C GLY A 296 -18.38 12.13 -4.29
N PRO A 297 -17.25 11.51 -4.66
CA PRO A 297 -17.09 10.89 -5.98
C PRO A 297 -17.50 9.41 -6.05
N ASN A 298 -17.50 8.69 -4.92
CA ASN A 298 -17.52 7.21 -4.90
C ASN A 298 -18.69 6.62 -4.09
N GLU A 299 -19.66 7.44 -3.67
CA GLU A 299 -20.83 6.98 -2.93
C GLU A 299 -21.82 6.24 -3.83
N THR A 300 -22.51 5.27 -3.24
CA THR A 300 -23.64 4.59 -3.89
C THR A 300 -24.95 5.23 -3.44
N ILE A 301 -25.75 5.74 -4.38
CA ILE A 301 -27.10 6.23 -4.10
C ILE A 301 -28.14 5.19 -4.49
N ARG A 302 -29.16 5.00 -3.64
CA ARG A 302 -30.37 4.21 -3.94
C ARG A 302 -31.62 5.04 -3.70
N VAL A 303 -32.48 5.16 -4.72
CA VAL A 303 -33.83 5.75 -4.58
C VAL A 303 -34.85 4.62 -4.52
N ASN A 304 -35.59 4.50 -3.41
CA ASN A 304 -36.51 3.38 -3.14
C ASN A 304 -35.85 2.00 -3.38
N GLY A 305 -34.58 1.86 -2.99
CA GLY A 305 -33.79 0.64 -3.15
C GLY A 305 -33.13 0.45 -4.53
N VAL A 306 -33.48 1.27 -5.53
CA VAL A 306 -32.90 1.19 -6.88
C VAL A 306 -31.62 2.03 -6.96
N VAL A 307 -30.51 1.40 -7.35
CA VAL A 307 -29.21 2.09 -7.53
C VAL A 307 -29.30 3.15 -8.62
N LEU A 308 -28.77 4.34 -8.33
CA LEU A 308 -28.83 5.50 -9.19
C LEU A 308 -27.47 6.22 -9.23
N ALA A 309 -27.04 6.61 -10.43
CA ALA A 309 -25.84 7.44 -10.58
C ALA A 309 -26.08 8.86 -10.06
N SER A 310 -25.07 9.44 -9.41
CA SER A 310 -25.12 10.82 -8.90
C SER A 310 -25.51 11.82 -9.99
N GLY A 311 -26.43 12.73 -9.65
CA GLY A 311 -26.92 13.79 -10.53
C GLY A 311 -27.85 13.31 -11.65
N LYS A 312 -28.24 12.03 -11.68
CA LYS A 312 -29.21 11.49 -12.65
C LYS A 312 -30.60 11.37 -12.03
N PRO A 313 -31.67 11.61 -12.81
CA PRO A 313 -33.03 11.38 -12.34
C PRO A 313 -33.27 9.89 -12.16
N SER A 314 -34.01 9.54 -11.12
CA SER A 314 -34.58 8.20 -10.93
C SER A 314 -35.53 7.84 -12.09
N PRO A 315 -35.92 6.57 -12.22
CA PRO A 315 -37.15 6.21 -12.92
C PRO A 315 -38.35 7.00 -12.38
N ILE A 316 -39.40 7.14 -13.20
CA ILE A 316 -40.65 7.81 -12.80
C ILE A 316 -41.24 7.08 -11.59
N LEU A 317 -41.49 7.83 -10.52
CA LEU A 317 -42.16 7.36 -9.32
C LEU A 317 -43.64 7.75 -9.41
N ILE A 318 -44.53 6.75 -9.38
CA ILE A 318 -45.98 6.96 -9.35
C ILE A 318 -46.43 7.06 -7.89
N LEU A 319 -47.21 8.09 -7.56
CA LEU A 319 -47.53 8.54 -6.20
C LEU A 319 -49.06 8.51 -5.97
N ASN A 320 -49.62 7.32 -5.87
CA ASN A 320 -51.08 7.10 -5.86
C ASN A 320 -51.73 7.27 -4.48
N ASP A 321 -50.95 7.21 -3.40
CA ASP A 321 -51.48 7.36 -2.05
C ASP A 321 -51.64 8.84 -1.67
N ALA A 322 -52.45 9.12 -0.64
CA ALA A 322 -52.59 10.48 -0.11
C ALA A 322 -51.22 11.03 0.37
N THR A 323 -50.39 10.15 0.92
CA THR A 323 -49.03 10.42 1.34
C THR A 323 -48.14 9.28 0.86
N ASN A 324 -47.05 9.60 0.18
CA ASN A 324 -46.10 8.63 -0.37
C ASN A 324 -44.72 8.92 0.23
N LEU A 325 -43.99 7.90 0.64
CA LEU A 325 -42.64 8.06 1.17
C LEU A 325 -41.61 7.68 0.10
N ILE A 326 -40.72 8.60 -0.23
CA ILE A 326 -39.55 8.31 -1.05
C ILE A 326 -38.33 8.25 -0.14
N THR A 327 -37.54 7.19 -0.25
CA THR A 327 -36.26 7.03 0.45
C THR A 327 -35.10 7.18 -0.50
N VAL A 328 -34.08 7.92 -0.07
CA VAL A 328 -32.81 8.06 -0.78
C VAL A 328 -31.70 7.66 0.19
N GLU A 329 -31.21 6.43 0.06
CA GLU A 329 -30.05 5.93 0.82
C GLU A 329 -28.78 6.31 0.09
N VAL A 330 -27.82 6.89 0.80
CA VAL A 330 -26.46 7.12 0.33
C VAL A 330 -25.54 6.28 1.19
N THR A 331 -24.78 5.39 0.56
CA THR A 331 -23.71 4.60 1.21
C THR A 331 -22.37 5.17 0.80
N ALA A 332 -21.52 5.49 1.78
CA ALA A 332 -20.17 6.00 1.57
C ALA A 332 -19.26 4.97 0.85
N GLU A 333 -18.10 5.42 0.40
CA GLU A 333 -17.09 4.55 -0.23
C GLU A 333 -16.61 3.42 0.68
N ASP A 334 -16.63 3.64 2.00
CA ASP A 334 -16.28 2.63 3.01
C ASP A 334 -17.26 1.44 3.07
N GLY A 335 -18.42 1.55 2.41
CA GLY A 335 -19.47 0.52 2.37
C GLY A 335 -20.29 0.37 3.65
N THR A 336 -19.92 1.06 4.73
CA THR A 336 -20.52 0.95 6.07
C THR A 336 -21.26 2.20 6.51
N THR A 337 -20.75 3.38 6.17
CA THR A 337 -21.33 4.65 6.57
C THR A 337 -22.50 4.98 5.65
N LYS A 338 -23.66 5.29 6.25
CA LYS A 338 -24.91 5.49 5.52
C LYS A 338 -25.70 6.69 6.04
N THR A 339 -26.33 7.41 5.13
CA THR A 339 -27.37 8.39 5.46
C THR A 339 -28.60 8.13 4.59
N THR A 340 -29.78 8.19 5.20
CA THR A 340 -31.05 8.04 4.48
C THR A 340 -31.82 9.35 4.53
N TYR A 341 -32.05 9.94 3.37
CA TYR A 341 -32.94 11.07 3.19
C TYR A 341 -34.35 10.57 2.88
N THR A 342 -35.35 11.24 3.43
CA THR A 342 -36.77 10.92 3.23
C THR A 342 -37.50 12.11 2.65
N VAL A 343 -38.34 11.86 1.64
CA VAL A 343 -39.26 12.86 1.09
C VAL A 343 -40.67 12.33 1.24
N THR A 344 -41.43 12.95 2.13
CA THR A 344 -42.87 12.69 2.28
C THR A 344 -43.62 13.51 1.25
N VAL A 345 -44.20 12.85 0.25
CA VAL A 345 -44.93 13.49 -0.83
C VAL A 345 -46.43 13.42 -0.60
N THR A 346 -47.07 14.56 -0.39
CA THR A 346 -48.53 14.68 -0.27
C THR A 346 -49.15 14.83 -1.66
N ASN A 347 -50.12 13.98 -1.97
CA ASN A 347 -50.90 14.05 -3.19
C ASN A 347 -52.15 14.91 -2.98
N ASN A 348 -52.19 16.08 -3.60
CA ASN A 348 -53.33 17.00 -3.55
C ASN A 348 -54.37 16.75 -4.66
N CYS A 349 -54.24 15.66 -5.42
CA CYS A 349 -55.30 15.28 -6.35
C CYS A 349 -56.53 14.90 -5.53
N PRO A 350 -57.66 15.63 -5.64
CA PRO A 350 -58.91 15.10 -5.10
C PRO A 350 -59.09 13.74 -5.77
N LEU A 351 -59.37 12.69 -4.99
CA LEU A 351 -59.84 11.42 -5.53
C LEU A 351 -60.91 11.78 -6.57
N GLN A 352 -60.58 11.71 -7.87
CA GLN A 352 -61.61 11.51 -8.85
C GLN A 352 -62.06 10.10 -8.57
N ALA A 353 -63.02 9.98 -7.65
CA ALA A 353 -63.91 8.87 -7.64
C ALA A 353 -64.44 8.82 -9.07
N VAL A 354 -63.83 7.98 -9.90
CA VAL A 354 -64.54 7.38 -11.01
C VAL A 354 -65.53 6.46 -10.32
N ALA A 355 -66.58 7.06 -9.75
CA ALA A 355 -67.81 6.37 -9.51
C ALA A 355 -68.24 5.92 -10.90
N LYS A 356 -67.85 4.70 -11.28
CA LYS A 356 -68.63 3.96 -12.24
C LYS A 356 -69.97 3.81 -11.56
N ASN A 357 -70.88 4.76 -11.81
CA ASN A 357 -72.26 4.65 -11.39
C ASN A 357 -72.78 3.38 -12.07
N VAL A 358 -72.76 2.26 -11.37
CA VAL A 358 -73.42 1.04 -11.80
C VAL A 358 -74.90 1.31 -11.60
N ASN A 359 -75.58 1.75 -12.66
CA ASN A 359 -77.03 1.84 -12.65
C ASN A 359 -77.58 0.41 -12.64
N VAL A 360 -78.03 -0.04 -11.47
CA VAL A 360 -78.78 -1.29 -11.34
C VAL A 360 -80.25 -0.98 -11.58
N THR A 361 -80.78 -1.41 -12.72
CA THR A 361 -82.23 -1.39 -12.97
C THR A 361 -82.82 -2.73 -12.53
N LEU A 362 -83.84 -2.69 -11.67
CA LEU A 362 -84.61 -3.89 -11.31
C LEU A 362 -85.51 -4.27 -12.48
N GLY A 363 -85.48 -5.55 -12.88
CA GLY A 363 -86.50 -6.11 -13.77
C GLY A 363 -87.86 -6.19 -13.06
N ALA A 364 -88.94 -6.30 -13.83
CA ALA A 364 -90.31 -6.47 -13.29
C ALA A 364 -90.48 -7.75 -12.44
N ASP A 365 -89.51 -8.65 -12.46
CA ASP A 365 -89.40 -9.86 -11.64
C ASP A 365 -88.65 -9.67 -10.31
N GLY A 366 -88.24 -8.43 -10.01
CA GLY A 366 -87.51 -8.08 -8.77
C GLY A 366 -86.04 -8.48 -8.76
N LYS A 367 -85.46 -8.92 -9.89
CA LYS A 367 -84.04 -9.31 -9.97
C LYS A 367 -83.18 -8.20 -10.57
N ALA A 368 -82.00 -7.99 -9.98
CA ALA A 368 -80.99 -7.10 -10.50
C ALA A 368 -80.16 -7.82 -11.58
N THR A 369 -80.04 -7.22 -12.77
CA THR A 369 -79.10 -7.71 -13.80
C THR A 369 -77.96 -6.71 -13.93
N VAL A 370 -76.74 -7.12 -13.56
CA VAL A 370 -75.52 -6.35 -13.77
C VAL A 370 -74.92 -6.82 -15.10
N ARG A 371 -74.82 -5.93 -16.09
CA ARG A 371 -74.03 -6.19 -17.31
C ARG A 371 -72.65 -5.56 -17.12
N TYR A 372 -71.61 -6.38 -17.30
CA TYR A 372 -70.24 -5.92 -17.52
C TYR A 372 -70.04 -5.61 -19.00
#